data_AF-A0A9X8VJG4-F1
#
_entry.id   AF-A0A9X8VJG4-F1
#
_cell.length_a   1.000
_cell.length_b   1.000
_cell.length_c   1.000
_cell.angle_alpha   90.00
_cell.angle_beta   90.00
_cell.angle_gamma   90.00
#
_symmetry.space_group_name_H-M   'P 1'
#
loop_
_entity.id
_entity.type
_entity.pdbx_description
1 polymer ?
#
loop_
_entity_poly.entity_id
_entity_poly.type
_entity_poly.pdbx_seq_one_letter_code
_entity_poly.pdbx_strand_id
1 'polypeptide(L)'
;MNASKKTLVYLFMGLAALASVVPFIWMLVTSLKTQAESIQIPLTLLPAHPSLQAYGRVMHEIPFAGFYLNSLLATFFTVSLQMAIATLAAYGFSRLHFRGRDA
;
A
#
# COMPACT_ATOMS: atom_id res chain seq x y z
N MET A 1 -11.27 14.10 28.08
CA MET A 1 -11.37 12.62 27.96
C MET A 1 -10.78 11.99 29.21
N ASN A 2 -11.59 11.34 30.04
CA ASN A 2 -11.15 10.74 31.31
C ASN A 2 -10.06 9.68 31.05
N ALA A 3 -9.11 9.53 31.97
CA ALA A 3 -7.93 8.65 31.81
C ALA A 3 -8.32 7.22 31.35
N SER A 4 -9.40 6.66 31.91
CA SER A 4 -9.93 5.33 31.53
C SER A 4 -10.38 5.23 30.07
N LYS A 5 -10.97 6.30 29.52
CA LYS A 5 -11.39 6.35 28.11
C LYS A 5 -10.17 6.43 27.18
N LYS A 6 -9.12 7.15 27.58
CA LYS A 6 -7.86 7.23 26.81
C LYS A 6 -7.19 5.86 26.72
N THR A 7 -7.08 5.14 27.84
CA THR A 7 -6.49 3.79 27.86
C THR A 7 -7.24 2.83 26.95
N LEU A 8 -8.59 2.85 26.99
CA LEU A 8 -9.40 2.01 26.10
C LEU A 8 -9.18 2.33 24.62
N VAL A 9 -9.13 3.62 24.27
CA VAL A 9 -8.87 4.07 22.89
C VAL A 9 -7.49 3.62 22.43
N TYR A 10 -6.44 3.80 23.24
CA TYR A 10 -5.09 3.34 22.88
C TYR A 10 -4.99 1.83 22.75
N LEU A 11 -5.66 1.07 23.61
CA LEU A 11 -5.70 -0.39 23.52
C LEU A 11 -6.37 -0.83 22.20
N PHE A 12 -7.50 -0.23 21.86
CA PHE A 12 -8.20 -0.49 20.60
C PHE A 12 -7.35 -0.12 19.38
N MET A 13 -6.74 1.07 19.38
CA MET A 13 -5.85 1.49 18.29
C MET A 13 -4.63 0.57 18.16
N GLY A 14 -4.07 0.11 19.28
CA GLY A 14 -2.97 -0.86 19.29
C GLY A 14 -3.36 -2.21 18.69
N LEU A 15 -4.52 -2.74 19.08
CA LEU A 15 -5.05 -3.98 18.51
C LEU A 15 -5.38 -3.85 17.01
N ALA A 16 -6.00 -2.73 16.61
CA ALA A 16 -6.28 -2.44 15.21
C ALA A 16 -4.99 -2.36 14.39
N ALA A 17 -3.97 -1.67 14.90
CA ALA A 17 -2.66 -1.58 14.25
C ALA A 17 -1.99 -2.95 14.11
N LEU A 18 -1.99 -3.77 15.17
CA LEU A 18 -1.45 -5.14 15.11
C LEU A 18 -2.19 -5.98 14.08
N ALA A 19 -3.53 -5.94 14.09
CA ALA A 19 -4.35 -6.67 13.12
C ALA A 19 -4.06 -6.22 11.68
N SER A 20 -3.83 -4.93 11.45
CA SER A 20 -3.45 -4.39 10.13
C SER A 20 -2.05 -4.84 9.68
N VAL A 21 -1.09 -5.02 10.59
CA VAL A 21 0.30 -5.39 10.26
C VAL A 21 0.48 -6.89 10.01
N VAL A 22 -0.30 -7.74 10.69
CA VAL A 22 -0.24 -9.21 10.54
C VAL A 22 -0.25 -9.69 9.08
N PRO A 23 -1.15 -9.26 8.18
CA PRO A 23 -1.13 -9.72 6.79
C PRO A 23 0.15 -9.32 6.03
N PHE A 24 0.77 -8.18 6.37
CA PHE A 24 2.04 -7.78 5.75
C PHE A 24 3.20 -8.64 6.22
N ILE A 25 3.23 -9.00 7.51
CA ILE A 25 4.22 -9.95 8.04
C ILE A 25 4.05 -11.30 7.33
N TRP A 26 2.81 -11.78 7.19
CA TRP A 26 2.52 -13.02 6.48
C TRP A 26 2.98 -12.96 5.01
N MET A 27 2.75 -11.85 4.33
CA MET A 27 3.19 -11.64 2.94
C MET A 27 4.72 -11.72 2.80
N LEU A 28 5.46 -11.06 3.70
CA LEU A 28 6.93 -11.08 3.70
C LEU A 28 7.50 -12.47 4.00
N VAL A 29 6.91 -13.17 4.98
CA VAL A 29 7.33 -14.54 5.29
C VAL A 29 7.05 -15.48 4.12
N THR A 30 5.87 -15.36 3.51
CA THR A 30 5.45 -16.22 2.40
C THR A 30 6.25 -15.93 1.13
N SER A 31 6.66 -14.69 0.89
CA SER A 31 7.51 -14.36 -0.29
C SER A 31 8.90 -14.97 -0.22
N LEU A 32 9.36 -15.39 0.96
CA LEU A 32 10.63 -16.10 1.16
C LEU A 32 10.49 -17.63 1.19
N LYS A 33 9.26 -18.17 1.15
CA LYS A 33 9.03 -19.62 1.11
C LYS A 33 9.30 -20.16 -0.30
N THR A 34 9.69 -21.43 -0.36
CA THR A 34 9.65 -22.17 -1.64
C THR A 34 8.22 -22.38 -2.11
N GLN A 35 8.02 -22.64 -3.41
CA GLN A 35 6.69 -22.88 -3.97
C GLN A 35 5.97 -24.04 -3.26
N ALA A 36 6.70 -25.11 -2.94
CA ALA A 36 6.17 -26.27 -2.23
C ALA A 36 5.76 -25.92 -0.79
N GLU A 37 6.57 -25.15 -0.06
CA GLU A 37 6.24 -24.72 1.30
C GLU A 37 5.07 -23.73 1.37
N SER A 38 4.83 -22.98 0.30
CA SER A 38 3.72 -22.01 0.23
C SER A 38 2.34 -22.68 0.11
N ILE A 39 2.29 -23.89 -0.47
CA ILE A 39 1.04 -24.62 -0.75
C ILE A 39 0.87 -25.90 0.09
N GLN A 40 1.84 -26.25 0.93
CA GLN A 40 1.78 -27.45 1.76
C GLN A 40 0.74 -27.33 2.88
N ILE A 41 0.23 -28.49 3.33
CA ILE A 41 -0.70 -28.61 4.46
C ILE A 41 -0.02 -29.52 5.51
N PRO A 42 0.20 -29.07 6.75
CA PRO A 42 -0.18 -27.77 7.33
C PRO A 42 0.71 -26.61 6.84
N LEU A 43 0.15 -25.39 6.78
CA LEU A 43 0.91 -24.19 6.42
C LEU A 43 1.98 -23.90 7.49
N THR A 44 3.23 -23.75 7.06
CA THR A 44 4.31 -23.36 7.97
C THR A 44 4.24 -21.88 8.31
N LEU A 45 4.41 -21.51 9.58
CA LEU A 45 4.39 -20.10 9.99
C LEU A 45 5.68 -19.37 9.57
N LEU A 46 6.82 -20.07 9.58
CA LEU A 46 8.13 -19.56 9.19
C LEU A 46 8.71 -20.44 8.07
N PRO A 47 9.54 -19.88 7.17
CA PRO A 47 10.15 -20.65 6.10
C PRO A 47 11.21 -21.59 6.69
N ALA A 48 11.14 -22.88 6.36
CA ALA A 48 12.21 -23.81 6.76
C ALA A 48 13.45 -23.61 5.88
N HIS A 49 13.21 -23.28 4.60
CA HIS A 49 14.25 -22.96 3.63
C HIS A 49 13.99 -21.61 2.95
N PRO A 50 14.47 -20.50 3.54
CA PRO A 50 14.37 -19.18 2.91
C PRO A 50 14.97 -19.18 1.50
N SER A 51 14.21 -18.71 0.51
CA SER A 51 14.60 -18.74 -0.90
C SER A 51 14.19 -17.44 -1.60
N LEU A 52 15.05 -16.98 -2.51
CA LEU A 52 14.78 -15.84 -3.39
C LEU A 52 14.39 -16.27 -4.81
N GLN A 53 14.25 -17.57 -5.06
CA GLN A 53 13.95 -18.10 -6.40
C GLN A 53 12.63 -17.57 -6.96
N ALA A 54 11.63 -17.32 -6.11
CA ALA A 54 10.35 -16.73 -6.53
C ALA A 54 10.54 -15.35 -7.19
N TYR A 55 11.42 -14.52 -6.65
CA TYR A 55 11.73 -13.20 -7.24
C TYR A 55 12.39 -13.34 -8.61
N GLY A 56 13.39 -14.22 -8.73
CA GLY A 56 14.04 -14.49 -10.01
C GLY A 56 13.06 -15.02 -11.06
N ARG A 57 12.16 -15.92 -10.65
CA ARG A 57 11.10 -16.47 -11.51
C ARG A 57 10.16 -15.39 -12.02
N VAL A 58 9.65 -14.53 -11.15
CA VAL A 58 8.74 -13.42 -11.53
C VAL A 58 9.40 -12.48 -12.55
N MET A 59 10.70 -12.19 -12.39
CA MET A 59 11.40 -11.32 -13.34
C MET A 59 11.55 -11.94 -14.75
N HIS A 60 11.51 -13.26 -14.87
CA HIS A 60 11.68 -13.97 -16.15
C HIS A 60 10.37 -14.44 -16.77
N GLU A 61 9.39 -14.87 -15.96
CA GLU A 61 8.13 -15.46 -16.45
C GLU A 61 7.08 -14.43 -16.84
N ILE A 62 7.15 -13.22 -16.28
CA ILE A 62 6.26 -12.12 -16.64
C ILE A 62 7.05 -10.87 -17.04
N PRO A 63 6.49 -9.98 -17.89
CA PRO A 63 7.13 -8.72 -18.25
C PRO A 63 7.03 -7.69 -17.10
N PHE A 64 7.61 -8.04 -15.94
CA PHE A 64 7.49 -7.29 -14.69
C PHE A 64 7.95 -5.84 -14.85
N ALA A 65 9.10 -5.62 -15.51
CA ALA A 65 9.63 -4.27 -15.76
C ALA A 65 8.66 -3.41 -16.59
N GLY A 66 7.94 -4.01 -17.54
CA GLY A 66 6.92 -3.32 -18.34
C GLY A 66 5.72 -2.89 -17.50
N PHE A 67 5.20 -3.78 -16.65
CA PHE A 67 4.11 -3.44 -15.72
C PHE A 67 4.52 -2.37 -14.70
N TYR A 68 5.74 -2.47 -14.17
CA TYR A 68 6.28 -1.51 -13.23
C TYR A 68 6.44 -0.13 -13.87
N LEU A 69 7.03 -0.07 -15.07
CA LEU A 69 7.21 1.19 -15.79
C LEU A 69 5.88 1.82 -16.20
N ASN A 70 4.92 1.03 -16.67
CA ASN A 70 3.58 1.53 -17.00
C ASN A 70 2.91 2.16 -15.77
N SER A 71 2.97 1.49 -14.61
CA SER A 71 2.40 2.00 -13.37
C SER A 71 3.09 3.28 -12.90
N LEU A 72 4.42 3.36 -13.03
CA LEU A 72 5.22 4.52 -12.68
C LEU A 72 4.87 5.72 -13.56
N LEU A 73 4.83 5.53 -14.88
CA LEU A 73 4.47 6.58 -15.83
C LEU A 73 3.02 7.03 -15.61
N ALA A 74 2.08 6.10 -15.51
CA ALA A 74 0.67 6.41 -15.26
C ALA A 74 0.49 7.22 -13.97
N THR A 75 1.12 6.82 -12.88
CA THR A 75 1.06 7.53 -11.59
C THR A 75 1.71 8.92 -11.72
N PHE A 76 2.89 9.01 -12.33
CA PHE A 76 3.62 10.27 -12.49
C PHE A 76 2.80 11.31 -13.26
N PHE A 77 2.25 10.94 -14.42
CA PHE A 77 1.45 11.86 -15.23
C PHE A 77 0.13 12.21 -14.56
N THR A 78 -0.55 11.24 -13.94
CA THR A 78 -1.81 11.47 -13.23
C THR A 78 -1.62 12.46 -12.09
N VAL A 79 -0.62 12.24 -11.23
CA VAL A 79 -0.36 13.12 -10.08
C VAL A 79 0.08 14.50 -10.55
N SER A 80 0.98 14.59 -11.53
CA SER A 80 1.48 15.89 -12.01
C SER A 80 0.36 16.73 -12.62
N LEU A 81 -0.47 16.13 -13.48
CA LEU A 81 -1.57 16.84 -14.11
C LEU A 81 -2.67 17.19 -13.10
N GLN A 82 -2.99 16.27 -12.19
CA GLN A 82 -3.95 16.52 -11.12
C GLN A 82 -3.48 17.68 -10.23
N MET A 83 -2.21 17.72 -9.84
CA MET A 83 -1.67 18.83 -9.05
C MET A 83 -1.71 20.15 -9.81
N ALA A 84 -1.34 20.16 -11.10
CA ALA A 84 -1.40 21.38 -11.92
C ALA A 84 -2.83 21.93 -12.00
N ILE A 85 -3.81 21.08 -12.28
CA ILE A 85 -5.21 21.50 -12.38
C ILE A 85 -5.77 21.88 -11.01
N ALA A 86 -5.56 21.05 -9.98
CA ALA A 86 -6.11 21.27 -8.65
C ALA A 86 -5.55 22.54 -8.01
N THR A 87 -4.26 22.86 -8.20
CA THR A 87 -3.67 24.08 -7.67
C THR A 87 -4.20 25.34 -8.36
N LEU A 88 -4.35 25.31 -9.69
CA LEU A 88 -4.98 26.42 -10.44
C LEU A 88 -6.44 26.63 -10.03
N ALA A 89 -7.20 25.54 -9.90
CA ALA A 89 -8.59 25.59 -9.42
C ALA A 89 -8.66 26.14 -8.00
N ALA A 90 -7.84 25.61 -7.08
CA ALA A 90 -7.77 26.08 -5.69
C ALA A 90 -7.38 27.57 -5.61
N TYR A 91 -6.46 28.05 -6.45
CA TYR A 91 -6.14 29.47 -6.52
C TYR A 91 -7.33 30.30 -7.00
N GLY A 92 -8.02 29.86 -8.05
CA GLY A 92 -9.24 30.50 -8.54
C GLY A 92 -10.31 30.64 -7.45
N PHE A 93 -10.63 29.54 -6.76
CA PHE A 93 -11.63 29.55 -5.69
C PHE A 93 -11.20 30.37 -4.46
N SER A 94 -9.91 30.36 -4.10
CA SER A 94 -9.43 31.02 -2.87
C SER A 94 -9.03 32.49 -3.02
N ARG A 95 -8.76 32.96 -4.23
CA ARG A 95 -8.23 34.32 -4.48
C ARG A 95 -9.01 35.14 -5.51
N LEU A 96 -9.75 34.51 -6.42
CA LEU A 96 -10.53 35.24 -7.42
C LEU A 96 -12.01 35.35 -7.00
N HIS A 97 -12.66 36.42 -7.42
CA HIS A 97 -14.11 36.61 -7.28
C HIS A 97 -14.75 36.38 -8.65
N PHE A 98 -15.61 35.36 -8.78
CA PHE A 98 -16.34 35.07 -10.02
C PHE A 98 -17.76 34.59 -9.72
N ARG A 99 -18.68 34.77 -10.67
CA ARG A 99 -20.07 34.31 -10.55
C ARG A 99 -20.12 32.79 -10.48
N GLY A 100 -20.74 32.25 -9.42
CA GLY A 100 -20.83 30.81 -9.16
C GLY A 100 -19.77 30.24 -8.20
N ARG A 101 -18.91 31.08 -7.60
CA ARG A 101 -17.88 30.63 -6.63
C ARG A 101 -18.46 30.05 -5.34
N ASP A 102 -19.52 30.67 -4.83
CA ASP A 102 -20.13 30.38 -3.52
C ASP A 102 -21.58 29.86 -3.64
N ALA A 103 -21.96 29.36 -4.82
CA ALA A 103 -23.33 28.89 -5.14
C ALA A 103 -23.54 27.42 -4.73
#